data_AF-A0A388NTK9-F1
#
_entry.id   AF-A0A388NTK9-F1
#
_cell.length_a   1.000
_cell.length_b   1.000
_cell.length_c   1.000
_cell.angle_alpha   90.00
_cell.angle_beta   90.00
_cell.angle_gamma   90.00
#
_symmetry.space_group_name_H-M   'P 1'
#
loop_
_entity.id
_entity.type
_entity.pdbx_description
1 polymer ?
#
loop_
_entity_poly.entity_id
_entity_poly.type
_entity_poly.pdbx_seq_one_letter_code
_entity_poly.pdbx_strand_id
1 'polypeptide(L)'
;MGRQPYSARRFFVQHADRILFGTDQGPDVPGYQLYYRFLETDDEYFDYGTGAVPGQGRWQVYGLHLPDDVLEKIYNGNARRVLGLG
;
A
#
# COMPACT_ATOMS: atom_id res chain seq x y z
N MET A 1 -0.54 9.01 -0.63
CA MET A 1 0.36 8.52 -1.70
C MET A 1 -0.37 8.28 -3.01
N GLY A 2 -1.53 7.62 -3.02
CA GLY A 2 -2.27 7.36 -4.26
C GLY A 2 -2.79 8.56 -5.05
N ARG A 3 -2.67 9.80 -4.54
CA ARG A 3 -2.92 11.03 -5.33
C ARG A 3 -1.72 11.49 -6.17
N GLN A 4 -0.56 10.85 -6.01
CA GLN A 4 0.68 11.11 -6.75
C GLN A 4 1.33 9.76 -7.12
N PRO A 5 0.65 8.91 -7.92
CA PRO A 5 1.03 7.50 -8.11
C PRO A 5 2.44 7.34 -8.69
N TYR A 6 2.84 8.17 -9.66
CA TYR A 6 4.17 8.09 -10.28
C TYR A 6 5.31 8.36 -9.29
N SER A 7 5.18 9.40 -8.46
CA SER A 7 6.19 9.75 -7.46
C SER A 7 6.22 8.72 -6.33
N ALA A 8 5.04 8.26 -5.88
CA ALA A 8 4.93 7.21 -4.88
C ALA A 8 5.58 5.91 -5.38
N ARG A 9 5.23 5.43 -6.58
CA ARG A 9 5.81 4.22 -7.18
C ARG A 9 7.34 4.29 -7.23
N ARG A 10 7.91 5.41 -7.72
CA ARG A 10 9.37 5.59 -7.75
C ARG A 10 9.99 5.51 -6.35
N PHE A 11 9.36 6.13 -5.34
CA PHE A 11 9.82 6.07 -3.97
C PHE A 11 9.80 4.63 -3.41
N PHE A 12 8.70 3.90 -3.62
CA PHE A 12 8.57 2.51 -3.18
C PHE A 12 9.63 1.61 -3.81
N VAL A 13 9.86 1.73 -5.11
CA VAL A 13 10.89 0.95 -5.81
C VAL A 13 12.31 1.34 -5.35
N GLN A 14 12.61 2.63 -5.23
CA GLN A 14 13.94 3.11 -4.84
C GLN A 14 14.31 2.73 -3.39
N HIS A 15 13.32 2.59 -2.50
CA HIS A 15 13.54 2.37 -1.08
C HIS A 15 12.90 1.07 -0.57
N ALA A 16 12.72 0.09 -1.46
CA ALA A 16 11.99 -1.14 -1.18
C ALA A 16 12.47 -1.85 0.10
N ASP A 17 13.76 -1.86 0.41
CA ASP A 17 14.34 -2.53 1.60
C ASP A 17 14.14 -1.78 2.94
N ARG A 18 13.50 -0.61 2.90
CA ARG A 18 13.35 0.31 4.05
C ARG A 18 11.90 0.61 4.41
N ILE A 19 10.94 -0.01 3.74
CA ILE A 19 9.51 0.25 3.91
C ILE A 19 8.85 -0.93 4.63
N LEU A 20 8.09 -0.64 5.69
CA LEU A 20 7.28 -1.62 6.40
C LEU A 20 5.80 -1.38 6.11
N PHE A 21 5.05 -2.45 5.90
CA PHE A 21 3.60 -2.38 5.79
C PHE A 21 2.93 -2.36 7.18
N GLY A 22 1.94 -1.49 7.36
CA GLY A 22 1.11 -1.40 8.56
C GLY A 22 -0.10 -0.50 8.31
N THR A 23 -1.25 -0.86 8.88
CA THR A 23 -2.52 -0.16 8.65
C THR A 23 -2.84 0.87 9.73
N ASP A 24 -2.23 0.76 10.92
CA ASP A 24 -2.62 1.50 12.14
C ASP A 24 -4.10 1.27 12.52
N GLN A 25 -4.67 0.12 12.13
CA GLN A 25 -6.07 -0.23 12.32
C GLN A 25 -6.21 -1.67 12.81
N GLY A 26 -7.37 -2.00 13.39
CA GLY A 26 -7.74 -3.37 13.72
C GLY A 26 -7.86 -4.28 12.48
N PRO A 27 -7.94 -5.60 12.66
CA PRO A 27 -8.06 -6.53 11.54
C PRO A 27 -9.40 -6.34 10.80
N ASP A 28 -9.33 -5.92 9.53
CA ASP A 28 -10.49 -5.67 8.67
C ASP A 28 -10.21 -6.13 7.22
N VAL A 29 -10.88 -7.19 6.77
CA VAL A 29 -10.62 -7.81 5.46
C VAL A 29 -10.84 -6.84 4.28
N PRO A 30 -11.97 -6.11 4.20
CA PRO A 30 -12.15 -5.08 3.18
C PRO A 30 -11.06 -4.01 3.19
N GLY A 31 -10.60 -3.58 4.37
CA GLY A 31 -9.47 -2.66 4.52
C GLY A 31 -8.19 -3.21 3.91
N TYR A 32 -7.81 -4.46 4.22
CA TYR A 32 -6.64 -5.11 3.60
C TYR A 32 -6.75 -5.19 2.08
N GLN A 33 -7.92 -5.55 1.54
CA GLN A 33 -8.15 -5.60 0.10
C GLN A 33 -7.93 -4.24 -0.59
N LEU A 34 -8.28 -3.13 0.07
CA LEU A 34 -7.99 -1.79 -0.45
C LEU A 34 -6.49 -1.50 -0.48
N TYR A 35 -5.73 -1.91 0.54
CA TYR A 35 -4.28 -1.77 0.54
C TYR A 35 -3.62 -2.63 -0.54
N TYR A 36 -4.09 -3.86 -0.75
CA TYR A 36 -3.61 -4.74 -1.82
C TYR A 36 -3.90 -4.13 -3.19
N ARG A 37 -5.15 -3.69 -3.42
CA ARG A 37 -5.52 -2.96 -4.65
C ARG A 37 -4.62 -1.75 -4.88
N PHE A 38 -4.36 -0.94 -3.86
CA PHE A 38 -3.48 0.22 -3.97
C PHE A 38 -2.03 -0.13 -4.33
N LEU A 39 -1.48 -1.22 -3.81
CA LEU A 39 -0.08 -1.58 -4.02
C LEU A 39 0.14 -2.39 -5.31
N GLU A 40 -0.77 -3.30 -5.65
CA GLU A 40 -0.58 -4.33 -6.67
C GLU A 40 -1.08 -3.93 -8.06
N THR A 41 -2.18 -3.18 -8.14
CA THR A 41 -2.84 -2.91 -9.43
C THR A 41 -2.40 -1.61 -10.06
N ASP A 42 -2.67 -1.47 -11.35
CA ASP A 42 -2.62 -0.22 -12.11
C ASP A 42 -4.00 0.47 -12.17
N ASP A 43 -4.94 0.07 -11.30
CA ASP A 43 -6.28 0.65 -11.27
C ASP A 43 -6.25 2.15 -11.02
N GLU A 44 -7.05 2.88 -11.80
CA GLU A 44 -7.14 4.32 -11.71
C GLU A 44 -8.43 4.76 -11.01
N TYR A 45 -8.34 5.87 -10.28
CA TYR A 45 -9.50 6.63 -9.81
C TYR A 45 -10.53 5.83 -9.00
N PHE A 46 -10.09 5.11 -7.96
CA PHE A 46 -10.97 4.33 -7.09
C PHE A 46 -11.06 4.87 -5.65
N ASP A 47 -12.12 4.46 -4.94
CA ASP A 47 -12.34 4.82 -3.54
C ASP A 47 -11.33 4.14 -2.61
N TYR A 48 -10.72 4.93 -1.72
CA TYR A 48 -9.68 4.45 -0.80
C TYR A 48 -10.21 4.03 0.58
N GLY A 49 -11.54 4.05 0.77
CA GLY A 49 -12.19 3.73 2.03
C GLY A 49 -13.38 2.81 1.81
N THR A 50 -13.76 2.10 2.87
CA THR A 50 -14.87 1.13 2.86
C THR A 50 -16.24 1.77 3.11
N GLY A 51 -16.28 3.03 3.54
CA GLY A 51 -17.51 3.79 3.82
C GLY A 51 -17.89 4.78 2.72
N ALA A 52 -19.17 5.14 2.65
CA ALA A 52 -19.73 6.06 1.65
C ALA A 52 -19.18 7.51 1.74
N VAL A 53 -18.62 7.88 2.89
CA VAL A 53 -17.91 9.15 3.10
C VAL A 53 -16.51 8.82 3.61
N PRO A 54 -15.47 9.01 2.78
CA PRO A 54 -14.11 8.73 3.22
C PRO A 54 -13.69 9.67 4.35
N GLY A 55 -13.03 9.14 5.38
CA GLY A 55 -12.68 9.89 6.59
C GLY A 55 -11.68 11.03 6.40
N GLN A 56 -11.05 11.15 5.23
CA GLN A 56 -10.08 12.22 4.91
C GLN A 56 -10.41 12.99 3.62
N GLY A 57 -11.70 13.06 3.29
CA GLY A 57 -12.22 13.83 2.16
C GLY A 57 -12.54 12.98 0.93
N ARG A 58 -13.35 13.54 0.03
CA ARG A 58 -13.89 12.86 -1.15
C ARG A 58 -12.88 12.90 -2.29
N TRP A 59 -11.84 12.08 -2.20
CA TRP A 59 -10.83 11.92 -3.24
C TRP A 59 -10.71 10.46 -3.65
N GLN A 60 -10.31 10.24 -4.88
CA GLN A 60 -9.92 8.94 -5.39
C GLN A 60 -8.41 8.77 -5.36
N VAL A 61 -7.99 7.52 -5.38
CA VAL A 61 -6.58 7.11 -5.44
C VAL A 61 -6.33 6.25 -6.67
N TYR A 62 -5.05 6.09 -6.99
CA TYR A 62 -4.55 5.30 -8.10
C TYR A 62 -3.59 4.24 -7.56
N GLY A 63 -3.63 3.06 -8.14
CA GLY A 63 -2.74 1.95 -7.84
C GLY A 63 -1.29 2.26 -8.20
N LEU A 64 -0.36 1.57 -7.54
CA LEU A 64 1.08 1.77 -7.74
C LEU A 64 1.70 0.77 -8.71
N HIS A 65 1.02 -0.35 -8.98
CA HIS A 65 1.52 -1.46 -9.78
C HIS A 65 2.99 -1.80 -9.45
N LEU A 66 3.21 -2.16 -8.18
CA LEU A 66 4.53 -2.50 -7.67
C LEU A 66 4.92 -3.90 -8.15
N PRO A 67 6.20 -4.11 -8.53
CA PRO A 67 6.72 -5.44 -8.84
C PRO A 67 6.66 -6.41 -7.66
N ASP A 68 6.54 -7.71 -7.93
CA ASP A 68 6.45 -8.77 -6.92
C ASP A 68 7.60 -8.76 -5.91
N ASP A 69 8.83 -8.51 -6.36
CA ASP A 69 10.02 -8.45 -5.49
C ASP A 69 9.98 -7.25 -4.51
N VAL A 70 9.30 -6.17 -4.90
CA VAL A 70 9.06 -5.00 -4.03
C VAL A 70 7.93 -5.31 -3.04
N LEU A 71 6.86 -5.97 -3.50
CA LEU A 71 5.72 -6.36 -2.67
C LEU A 71 6.14 -7.33 -1.55
N GLU A 72 6.94 -8.34 -1.86
CA GLU A 72 7.44 -9.32 -0.87
C GLU A 72 8.20 -8.63 0.28
N LYS A 73 9.10 -7.70 -0.06
CA LYS A 73 9.86 -6.91 0.92
C LYS A 73 8.94 -6.09 1.82
N ILE A 74 7.94 -5.44 1.24
CA ILE A 74 7.02 -4.54 1.95
C ILE A 74 6.08 -5.34 2.86
N TYR A 75 5.50 -6.44 2.37
CA TYR A 75 4.50 -7.20 3.12
C TYR A 75 5.08 -7.94 4.32
N ASN A 76 6.27 -8.53 4.20
CA ASN A 76 6.86 -9.21 5.34
C ASN A 76 8.39 -9.18 5.38
N GLY A 77 9.10 -9.15 4.25
CA GLY A 77 10.54 -9.37 4.22
C GLY A 77 11.31 -8.39 5.11
N ASN A 78 10.98 -7.11 5.03
CA ASN A 78 11.58 -6.07 5.85
C ASN A 78 11.21 -6.20 7.33
N ALA A 79 9.95 -6.54 7.63
CA ALA A 79 9.50 -6.73 9.00
C ALA A 79 10.24 -7.89 9.67
N ARG A 80 10.38 -9.03 8.96
CA ARG A 80 11.12 -10.19 9.45
C ARG A 80 12.58 -9.85 9.75
N ARG A 81 13.24 -9.10 8.85
CA ARG A 81 14.62 -8.64 9.04
C ARG A 81 14.76 -7.73 10.26
N VAL A 82 13.86 -6.77 10.44
CA VAL A 82 13.90 -5.80 11.55
C VAL A 82 13.57 -6.46 12.89
N LEU A 83 12.66 -7.43 12.90
CA LEU A 83 12.20 -8.12 14.11
C LEU A 83 13.03 -9.37 14.46
N GLY A 84 14.01 -9.76 13.64
CA GLY A 84 14.82 -10.96 13.86
C GLY A 84 14.04 -12.27 13.72
N LEU A 85 13.05 -12.31 12.82
CA LEU A 85 12.18 -13.48 12.57
C LEU A 85 12.69 -14.34 11.40
N GLY A 86 14.01 -14.42 11.24
CA GLY A 86 14.71 -15.13 10.15
C GLY A 86 15.88 -15.93 10.66
#